data_AF-A0A428NYU1-F1
#
_entry.id   AF-A0A428NYU1-F1
#
_cell.length_a   1.000
_cell.length_b   1.000
_cell.length_c   1.000
_cell.angle_alpha   90.00
_cell.angle_beta   90.00
_cell.angle_gamma   90.00
#
_symmetry.space_group_name_H-M   'P 1'
#
loop_
_entity.id
_entity.type
_entity.pdbx_description
1 polymer ?
#
loop_
_entity_poly.entity_id
_entity_poly.type
_entity_poly.pdbx_seq_one_letter_code
_entity_poly.pdbx_strand_id
1 'polypeptide(L)'
;MPLVTPASAHAYLSGREKETLYNLLERWATMRPSNGTTALSITTTKMEQVSVPIGKVNDHLPVTPMKRKKGQAEQLDPARARGAPAFLSVHLNVGTYDVGFLWRDGNFATINQKYVELDEDLTMKAAIRRAVLNYDQCEAARIEQYNKALVIALARLRILAFSKTGTQEIPSVSDAHRVNGRVKVVELASDQLLKISTDLGDIARDCVRLRVGQLTVDSNGEV
;
A
#
# COMPACT_ATOMS: atom_id res chain seq x y z
N MET A 1 55.18 -51.63 2.36
CA MET A 1 53.75 -51.44 2.68
C MET A 1 53.34 -50.03 2.27
N PRO A 2 52.50 -49.83 1.25
CA PRO A 2 51.90 -48.53 1.01
C PRO A 2 50.58 -48.43 1.79
N LEU A 3 50.48 -47.40 2.63
CA LEU A 3 49.24 -46.95 3.25
C LEU A 3 48.36 -46.33 2.16
N VAL A 4 47.32 -47.05 1.74
CA VAL A 4 46.24 -46.51 0.92
C VAL A 4 45.33 -45.72 1.86
N THR A 5 45.35 -44.39 1.73
CA THR A 5 44.33 -43.50 2.30
C THR A 5 42.96 -43.86 1.74
N PRO A 6 41.94 -44.15 2.56
CA PRO A 6 40.59 -44.24 2.05
C PRO A 6 40.14 -42.81 1.72
N ALA A 7 39.93 -42.57 0.42
CA ALA A 7 39.20 -41.42 -0.06
C ALA A 7 37.90 -41.31 0.73
N SER A 8 37.71 -40.17 1.39
CA SER A 8 36.46 -39.74 2.01
C SER A 8 35.31 -40.07 1.07
N ALA A 9 34.54 -41.12 1.40
CA ALA A 9 33.32 -41.48 0.72
C ALA A 9 32.29 -40.40 1.04
N HIS A 10 32.35 -39.29 0.32
CA HIS A 10 31.26 -38.32 0.28
C HIS A 10 30.00 -39.10 -0.13
N ALA A 11 29.06 -39.26 0.81
CA ALA A 11 27.81 -39.96 0.59
C ALA A 11 26.97 -39.15 -0.41
N TYR A 12 27.16 -39.43 -1.70
CA TYR A 12 26.32 -38.88 -2.74
C TYR A 12 24.94 -39.53 -2.67
N LEU A 13 23.89 -38.71 -2.73
CA LEU A 13 22.51 -39.20 -2.87
C LEU A 13 22.39 -40.14 -4.08
N SER A 14 21.71 -41.26 -3.90
CA SER A 14 21.32 -42.14 -4.99
C SER A 14 20.41 -41.43 -6.00
N GLY A 15 20.28 -41.97 -7.21
CA GLY A 15 19.39 -41.38 -8.23
C GLY A 15 17.95 -41.21 -7.75
N ARG A 16 17.42 -42.20 -7.03
CA ARG A 16 16.06 -42.17 -6.47
C ARG A 16 15.89 -41.11 -5.38
N GLU A 17 16.90 -40.93 -4.52
CA GLU A 17 16.88 -39.89 -3.49
C GLU A 17 16.93 -38.48 -4.10
N LYS A 18 17.73 -38.29 -5.17
CA LYS A 18 17.76 -37.03 -5.93
C LYS A 18 16.41 -36.69 -6.55
N GLU A 19 15.75 -37.66 -7.17
CA GLU A 19 14.42 -37.47 -7.76
C GLU A 19 13.36 -37.17 -6.69
N THR A 20 13.41 -37.89 -5.57
CA THR A 20 12.49 -37.66 -4.44
C THR A 20 12.68 -36.26 -3.84
N LEU A 21 13.94 -35.83 -3.66
CA LEU A 21 14.28 -34.49 -3.20
C LEU A 21 13.80 -33.42 -4.19
N TYR A 22 14.01 -33.63 -5.48
CA TYR A 22 13.54 -32.71 -6.52
C TYR A 22 12.01 -32.56 -6.49
N ASN A 23 11.27 -33.66 -6.46
CA ASN A 23 9.80 -33.64 -6.39
C ASN A 23 9.29 -32.94 -5.11
N LEU A 24 9.98 -33.14 -3.98
CA LEU A 24 9.69 -32.43 -2.73
C LEU A 24 9.92 -30.92 -2.89
N LEU A 25 11.05 -30.52 -3.46
CA LEU A 25 11.40 -29.12 -3.67
C LEU A 25 10.48 -28.45 -4.69
N GLU A 26 10.06 -29.15 -5.73
CA GLU A 26 9.09 -28.65 -6.71
C GLU A 26 7.74 -28.39 -6.06
N ARG A 27 7.23 -29.34 -5.27
CA ARG A 27 6.03 -29.14 -4.45
C ARG A 27 6.19 -28.00 -3.45
N TRP A 28 7.34 -27.89 -2.80
CA TRP A 28 7.62 -26.82 -1.85
C TRP A 28 7.72 -25.44 -2.49
N ALA A 29 8.31 -25.35 -3.69
CA ALA A 29 8.42 -24.11 -4.44
C ALA A 29 7.06 -23.66 -4.99
N THR A 30 6.20 -24.62 -5.34
CA THR A 30 4.84 -24.38 -5.82
C THR A 30 3.80 -24.27 -4.69
N MET A 31 4.14 -24.71 -3.46
CA MET A 31 3.32 -24.54 -2.27
C MET A 31 3.09 -23.05 -2.03
N ARG A 32 1.83 -22.64 -2.21
CA ARG A 32 1.39 -21.27 -1.94
C ARG A 32 1.59 -20.95 -0.45
N PRO A 33 2.00 -19.73 -0.08
CA PRO A 33 1.73 -19.23 1.26
C PRO A 33 0.23 -19.43 1.53
N SER A 34 -0.13 -19.92 2.71
CA SER A 34 -1.48 -20.36 3.11
C SER A 34 -2.58 -19.30 2.98
N ASN A 35 -2.25 -18.09 2.51
CA ASN A 35 -3.10 -16.92 2.48
C ASN A 35 -3.67 -16.70 1.05
N GLY A 36 -4.32 -17.72 0.49
CA GLY A 36 -5.46 -17.64 -0.43
C GLY A 36 -5.40 -16.85 -1.75
N THR A 37 -4.36 -16.10 -2.10
CA THR A 37 -4.37 -15.27 -3.33
C THR A 37 -3.50 -15.89 -4.43
N THR A 38 -4.15 -16.20 -5.55
CA THR A 38 -3.59 -16.75 -6.79
C THR A 38 -2.67 -15.73 -7.43
N ALA A 39 -1.43 -16.13 -7.76
CA ALA A 39 -0.31 -15.27 -8.18
C ALA A 39 0.15 -14.28 -7.09
N LEU A 40 1.42 -13.86 -7.11
CA LEU A 40 1.92 -12.71 -6.36
C LEU A 40 1.24 -11.45 -6.92
N SER A 41 -0.05 -11.30 -6.66
CA SER A 41 -0.82 -10.10 -6.95
C SER A 41 -0.87 -9.29 -5.67
N ILE A 42 -0.59 -8.01 -5.79
CA ILE A 42 -0.81 -7.10 -4.69
C ILE A 42 -2.32 -7.09 -4.41
N THR A 43 -2.73 -7.43 -3.19
CA THR A 43 -4.16 -7.43 -2.88
C THR A 43 -4.69 -6.00 -2.96
N THR A 44 -5.88 -5.85 -3.54
CA THR A 44 -6.57 -4.57 -3.56
C THR A 44 -6.88 -4.16 -2.12
N THR A 45 -6.51 -2.94 -1.76
CA THR A 45 -6.80 -2.36 -0.44
C THR A 45 -8.31 -2.36 -0.20
N LYS A 46 -8.75 -3.04 0.86
CA LYS A 46 -10.16 -3.03 1.25
C LYS A 46 -10.48 -1.71 1.93
N MET A 47 -11.51 -1.01 1.46
CA MET A 47 -11.90 0.30 2.01
C MET A 47 -12.20 0.22 3.51
N GLU A 48 -12.75 -0.90 3.97
CA GLU A 48 -13.05 -1.15 5.39
C GLU A 48 -11.79 -1.10 6.27
N GLN A 49 -10.64 -1.51 5.73
CA GLN A 49 -9.38 -1.52 6.47
C GLN A 49 -8.76 -0.12 6.55
N VAL A 50 -8.91 0.69 5.50
CA VAL A 50 -8.28 2.01 5.40
C VAL A 50 -9.18 3.18 5.79
N SER A 51 -10.44 2.90 6.14
CA SER A 51 -11.39 3.91 6.61
C SER A 51 -11.45 3.89 8.14
N VAL A 52 -11.38 5.06 8.76
CA VAL A 52 -11.49 5.21 10.21
C VAL A 52 -12.86 5.77 10.59
N PRO A 53 -13.50 5.29 11.66
CA PRO A 53 -14.74 5.89 12.16
C PRO A 53 -14.43 7.28 12.73
N ILE A 54 -15.29 8.24 12.41
CA ILE A 54 -15.09 9.65 12.81
C ILE A 54 -16.34 10.33 13.36
N GLY A 55 -17.49 9.66 13.29
CA GLY A 55 -18.73 10.21 13.80
C GLY A 55 -19.94 9.62 13.11
N LYS A 56 -20.96 10.45 12.90
CA LYS A 56 -22.26 10.04 12.40
C LYS A 56 -22.75 10.95 11.29
N VAL A 57 -23.69 10.43 10.52
CA VAL A 57 -24.43 11.18 9.52
C VAL A 57 -25.44 12.09 10.22
N ASN A 58 -25.37 13.40 10.02
CA ASN A 58 -26.20 14.38 10.74
C ASN A 58 -27.60 14.59 10.12
N ASP A 59 -27.81 14.15 8.88
CA ASP A 59 -29.09 14.25 8.19
C ASP A 59 -29.26 13.14 7.16
N HIS A 60 -30.49 12.87 6.73
CA HIS A 60 -30.75 11.88 5.69
C HIS A 60 -30.06 12.27 4.39
N LEU A 61 -29.16 11.41 3.90
CA LEU A 61 -28.43 11.70 2.68
C LEU A 61 -29.36 11.67 1.47
N PRO A 62 -29.17 12.59 0.50
CA PRO A 62 -29.98 12.62 -0.70
C PRO A 62 -29.86 11.31 -1.49
N VAL A 63 -30.94 10.96 -2.19
CA VAL A 63 -30.91 9.84 -3.14
C VAL A 63 -29.88 10.16 -4.22
N THR A 64 -29.04 9.17 -4.57
CA THR A 64 -28.01 9.38 -5.59
C THR A 64 -28.66 9.68 -6.95
N PRO A 65 -28.01 10.47 -7.83
CA PRO A 65 -28.56 10.79 -9.14
C PRO A 65 -28.97 9.55 -9.95
N MET A 66 -28.21 8.45 -9.81
CA MET A 66 -28.48 7.19 -10.48
C MET A 66 -29.75 6.49 -9.95
N LYS A 67 -29.99 6.51 -8.63
CA LYS A 67 -31.22 5.99 -8.02
C LYS A 67 -32.42 6.89 -8.37
N ARG A 68 -32.23 8.20 -8.41
CA ARG A 68 -33.26 9.17 -8.85
C ARG A 68 -33.69 8.93 -10.30
N LYS A 69 -32.74 8.69 -11.20
CA LYS A 69 -33.02 8.30 -12.61
C LYS A 69 -33.83 7.01 -12.73
N LYS A 70 -33.75 6.12 -11.72
CA LYS A 70 -34.54 4.88 -11.64
C LYS A 70 -35.90 5.06 -10.95
N GLY A 71 -36.33 6.30 -10.70
CA GLY A 71 -37.63 6.61 -10.09
C GLY A 71 -37.65 6.49 -8.57
N GLN A 72 -36.52 6.25 -7.91
CA GLN A 72 -36.47 6.24 -6.44
C GLN A 72 -36.49 7.68 -5.90
N ALA A 73 -37.57 8.04 -5.21
CA ALA A 73 -37.73 9.35 -4.58
C ALA A 73 -37.12 9.44 -3.17
N GLU A 74 -37.11 8.31 -2.43
CA GLU A 74 -36.72 8.27 -1.02
C GLU A 74 -35.43 7.49 -0.79
N GLN A 75 -34.63 7.92 0.20
CA GLN A 75 -33.43 7.21 0.63
C GLN A 75 -33.81 6.08 1.58
N LEU A 76 -33.70 4.84 1.11
CA LEU A 76 -34.05 3.65 1.88
C LEU A 76 -32.84 2.94 2.50
N ASP A 77 -31.62 3.41 2.22
CA ASP A 77 -30.39 2.77 2.69
C ASP A 77 -30.11 3.14 4.16
N PRO A 78 -30.10 2.17 5.10
CA PRO A 78 -29.84 2.44 6.51
C PRO A 78 -28.47 3.07 6.76
N ALA A 79 -27.45 2.75 5.95
CA ALA A 79 -26.12 3.35 6.06
C ALA A 79 -26.12 4.85 5.74
N ARG A 80 -27.20 5.34 5.14
CA ARG A 80 -27.38 6.72 4.69
C ARG A 80 -28.42 7.49 5.50
N ALA A 81 -28.96 6.88 6.56
CA ALA A 81 -29.90 7.51 7.46
C ALA A 81 -29.19 8.45 8.45
N ARG A 82 -29.94 9.39 9.02
CA ARG A 82 -29.46 10.19 10.16
C ARG A 82 -29.04 9.27 11.31
N GLY A 83 -27.91 9.58 11.93
CA GLY A 83 -27.31 8.81 13.02
C GLY A 83 -26.47 7.61 12.57
N ALA A 84 -26.46 7.27 11.27
CA ALA A 84 -25.64 6.19 10.75
C ALA A 84 -24.14 6.50 10.90
N PRO A 85 -23.26 5.48 11.04
CA PRO A 85 -21.83 5.72 11.16
C PRO A 85 -21.23 6.41 9.93
N ALA A 86 -20.33 7.36 10.17
CA ALA A 86 -19.54 8.03 9.15
C ALA A 86 -18.05 7.71 9.33
N PHE A 87 -17.35 7.55 8.20
CA PHE A 87 -15.95 7.19 8.17
C PHE A 87 -15.15 8.18 7.34
N LEU A 88 -13.84 8.24 7.58
CA LEU A 88 -12.88 9.03 6.82
C LEU A 88 -11.81 8.11 6.24
N SER A 89 -11.46 8.32 4.98
CA SER A 89 -10.43 7.57 4.28
C SER A 89 -9.49 8.50 3.54
N VAL A 90 -8.23 8.10 3.40
CA VAL A 90 -7.25 8.84 2.60
C VAL A 90 -7.37 8.40 1.14
N HIS A 91 -7.26 9.36 0.23
CA HIS A 91 -7.12 9.14 -1.20
C HIS A 91 -5.80 9.75 -1.66
N LEU A 92 -4.84 8.90 -2.06
CA LEU A 92 -3.58 9.33 -2.63
C LEU A 92 -3.65 9.32 -4.15
N ASN A 93 -3.27 10.43 -4.76
CA ASN A 93 -2.98 10.51 -6.18
C ASN A 93 -1.54 10.97 -6.39
N VAL A 94 -0.63 10.00 -6.46
CA VAL A 94 0.80 10.23 -6.61
C VAL A 94 1.13 10.91 -7.94
N GLY A 95 0.35 10.61 -9.00
CA GLY A 95 0.55 11.20 -10.32
C GLY A 95 0.22 12.69 -10.39
N THR A 96 -0.70 13.17 -9.54
CA THR A 96 -1.10 14.59 -9.51
C THR A 96 -0.64 15.31 -8.26
N TYR A 97 0.26 14.72 -7.47
CA TYR A 97 0.79 15.33 -6.26
C TYR A 97 -0.30 15.74 -5.25
N ASP A 98 -1.30 14.87 -5.05
CA ASP A 98 -2.49 15.20 -4.26
C ASP A 98 -2.77 14.18 -3.14
N VAL A 99 -3.19 14.70 -1.99
CA VAL A 99 -3.65 13.94 -0.81
C VAL A 99 -5.04 14.42 -0.47
N GLY A 100 -6.04 13.65 -0.90
CA GLY A 100 -7.44 13.89 -0.64
C GLY A 100 -7.95 13.13 0.59
N PHE A 101 -9.02 13.66 1.18
CA PHE A 101 -9.78 12.98 2.23
C PHE A 101 -11.20 12.73 1.76
N LEU A 102 -11.62 11.47 1.79
CA LEU A 102 -12.94 11.04 1.37
C LEU A 102 -13.78 10.65 2.58
N TRP A 103 -14.90 11.34 2.73
CA TRP A 103 -15.94 11.07 3.71
C TRP A 103 -16.81 9.93 3.20
N ARG A 104 -17.15 8.97 4.07
CA ARG A 104 -17.77 7.71 3.70
C ARG A 104 -18.96 7.38 4.60
N ASP A 105 -19.99 6.76 4.03
CA ASP A 105 -21.09 6.14 4.78
C ASP A 105 -20.72 4.74 5.28
N GLY A 106 -21.67 4.07 5.97
CA GLY A 106 -21.50 2.69 6.45
C GLY A 106 -21.31 1.62 5.36
N ASN A 107 -21.57 1.96 4.10
CA ASN A 107 -21.29 1.10 2.95
C ASN A 107 -19.97 1.48 2.25
N PHE A 108 -19.16 2.35 2.88
CA PHE A 108 -17.92 2.91 2.34
C PHE A 108 -18.10 3.66 1.00
N ALA A 109 -19.31 4.13 0.71
CA ALA A 109 -19.57 4.99 -0.43
C ALA A 109 -19.30 6.45 -0.05
N THR A 110 -18.79 7.23 -1.01
CA THR A 110 -18.45 8.64 -0.76
C THR A 110 -19.69 9.48 -0.45
N ILE A 111 -19.57 10.33 0.56
CA ILE A 111 -20.58 11.30 0.99
C ILE A 111 -19.96 12.69 1.09
N ASN A 112 -20.80 13.73 1.19
CA ASN A 112 -20.32 15.09 1.38
C ASN A 112 -20.08 15.35 2.87
N GLN A 113 -18.96 16.00 3.21
CA GLN A 113 -18.59 16.38 4.58
C GLN A 113 -19.71 17.10 5.34
N LYS A 114 -20.52 17.93 4.66
CA LYS A 114 -21.60 18.68 5.32
C LYS A 114 -22.64 17.78 6.01
N TYR A 115 -22.72 16.52 5.60
CA TYR A 115 -23.62 15.53 6.20
C TYR A 115 -22.99 14.75 7.36
N VAL A 116 -21.77 15.11 7.77
CA VAL A 116 -21.04 14.40 8.82
C VAL A 116 -20.92 15.30 10.03
N GLU A 117 -21.37 14.78 11.16
CA GLU A 117 -21.11 15.31 12.49
C GLU A 117 -20.01 14.45 13.11
N LEU A 118 -18.93 15.10 13.55
CA LEU A 118 -17.83 14.44 14.24
C LEU A 118 -18.26 14.06 15.66
N ASP A 119 -17.67 13.00 16.21
CA ASP A 119 -17.85 12.66 17.63
C ASP A 119 -17.42 13.84 18.53
N GLU A 120 -18.04 14.01 19.70
CA GLU A 120 -17.92 15.20 20.56
C GLU A 120 -16.46 15.61 20.87
N ASP A 121 -15.56 14.64 21.06
CA ASP A 121 -14.15 14.88 21.37
C ASP A 121 -13.22 14.85 20.15
N LEU A 122 -13.78 14.71 18.94
CA LEU A 122 -13.00 14.53 17.72
C LEU A 122 -12.93 15.81 16.90
N THR A 123 -11.78 16.48 16.97
CA THR A 123 -11.47 17.58 16.04
C THR A 123 -11.19 17.06 14.63
N MET A 124 -11.44 17.91 13.62
CA MET A 124 -11.09 17.62 12.22
C MET A 124 -9.61 17.23 12.06
N LYS A 125 -8.70 17.95 12.72
CA LYS A 125 -7.26 17.67 12.69
C LYS A 125 -6.95 16.28 13.25
N ALA A 126 -7.60 15.90 14.35
CA ALA A 126 -7.44 14.57 14.94
C ALA A 126 -8.02 13.47 14.04
N ALA A 127 -9.17 13.70 13.40
CA ALA A 127 -9.78 12.78 12.43
C ALA A 127 -8.86 12.54 11.22
N ILE A 128 -8.33 13.61 10.61
CA ILE A 128 -7.36 13.54 9.50
C ILE A 128 -6.12 12.77 9.93
N ARG A 129 -5.54 13.10 11.10
CA ARG A 129 -4.36 12.39 11.62
C ARG A 129 -4.62 10.90 11.79
N ARG A 130 -5.78 10.51 12.33
CA ARG A 130 -6.17 9.10 12.49
C ARG A 130 -6.27 8.40 11.13
N ALA A 131 -6.90 9.05 10.14
CA ALA A 131 -7.05 8.50 8.80
C ALA A 131 -5.69 8.27 8.12
N VAL A 132 -4.77 9.25 8.22
CA VAL A 132 -3.40 9.14 7.68
C VAL A 132 -2.64 8.00 8.33
N LEU A 133 -2.60 7.94 9.66
CA LEU A 133 -1.86 6.89 10.37
C LEU A 133 -2.41 5.49 10.07
N ASN A 134 -3.74 5.36 10.00
CA ASN A 134 -4.37 4.09 9.66
C ASN A 134 -4.05 3.67 8.22
N TYR A 135 -4.12 4.61 7.27
CA TYR A 135 -3.75 4.37 5.88
C TYR A 135 -2.29 3.89 5.78
N ASP A 136 -1.36 4.64 6.38
CA ASP A 136 0.08 4.35 6.34
C ASP A 136 0.39 2.97 6.92
N GLN A 137 -0.23 2.63 8.05
CA GLN A 137 -0.05 1.32 8.68
C GLN A 137 -0.58 0.18 7.79
N CYS A 138 -1.78 0.35 7.22
CA CYS A 138 -2.35 -0.64 6.32
C CYS A 138 -1.51 -0.80 5.06
N GLU A 139 -1.03 0.30 4.47
CA GLU A 139 -0.25 0.30 3.25
C GLU A 139 1.14 -0.31 3.46
N ALA A 140 1.83 0.06 4.54
CA ALA A 140 3.10 -0.53 4.93
C ALA A 140 2.97 -2.05 5.13
N ALA A 141 1.97 -2.50 5.90
CA ALA A 141 1.75 -3.93 6.13
C ALA A 141 1.45 -4.69 4.83
N ARG A 142 0.63 -4.11 3.95
CA ARG A 142 0.25 -4.70 2.66
C ARG A 142 1.44 -4.87 1.73
N ILE A 143 2.25 -3.82 1.58
CA ILE A 143 3.44 -3.83 0.74
C ILE A 143 4.53 -4.73 1.34
N GLU A 144 4.72 -4.71 2.65
CA GLU A 144 5.65 -5.59 3.35
C GLU A 144 5.27 -7.06 3.14
N GLN A 145 3.99 -7.41 3.31
CA GLN A 145 3.50 -8.77 3.09
C GLN A 145 3.75 -9.22 1.64
N TYR A 146 3.47 -8.37 0.67
CA TYR A 146 3.74 -8.64 -0.74
C TYR A 146 5.23 -8.87 -0.99
N ASN A 147 6.09 -7.95 -0.54
CA ASN A 147 7.53 -8.01 -0.75
C ASN A 147 8.15 -9.24 -0.08
N LYS A 148 7.73 -9.59 1.14
CA LYS A 148 8.14 -10.83 1.82
C LYS A 148 7.73 -12.07 1.01
N ALA A 149 6.48 -12.14 0.56
CA ALA A 149 6.00 -13.27 -0.23
C ALA A 149 6.77 -13.42 -1.55
N LEU A 150 7.06 -12.31 -2.22
CA LEU A 150 7.85 -12.27 -3.45
C LEU A 150 9.27 -12.81 -3.22
N VAL A 151 9.97 -12.30 -2.20
CA VAL A 151 11.35 -12.73 -1.90
C VAL A 151 11.40 -14.22 -1.55
N ILE A 152 10.46 -14.71 -0.74
CA ILE A 152 10.35 -16.13 -0.38
C ILE A 152 10.12 -16.98 -1.64
N ALA A 153 9.18 -16.59 -2.50
CA ALA A 153 8.88 -17.33 -3.73
C ALA A 153 10.10 -17.39 -4.66
N LEU A 154 10.80 -16.27 -4.85
CA LEU A 154 12.01 -16.23 -5.67
C LEU A 154 13.14 -17.07 -5.07
N ALA A 155 13.31 -17.05 -3.74
CA ALA A 155 14.30 -17.89 -3.07
C ALA A 155 14.01 -19.39 -3.26
N ARG A 156 12.73 -19.80 -3.15
CA ARG A 156 12.30 -21.18 -3.42
C ARG A 156 12.61 -21.62 -4.85
N LEU A 157 12.33 -20.77 -5.83
CA LEU A 157 12.63 -21.05 -7.24
C LEU A 157 14.14 -21.17 -7.50
N ARG A 158 14.97 -20.36 -6.83
CA ARG A 158 16.44 -20.49 -6.91
C ARG A 158 16.93 -21.81 -6.34
N ILE A 159 16.44 -22.19 -5.16
CA ILE A 159 16.81 -23.47 -4.52
C ILE A 159 16.40 -24.64 -5.43
N LEU A 160 15.20 -24.60 -6.00
CA LEU A 160 14.75 -25.62 -6.95
C LEU A 160 15.66 -25.68 -8.19
N ALA A 161 15.99 -24.54 -8.79
CA ALA A 161 16.87 -24.48 -9.95
C ALA A 161 18.27 -25.04 -9.63
N PHE A 162 18.87 -24.63 -8.51
CA PHE A 162 20.18 -25.13 -8.08
C PHE A 162 20.17 -26.62 -7.75
N SER A 163 19.08 -27.12 -7.16
CA SER A 163 18.93 -28.54 -6.89
C SER A 163 18.92 -29.39 -8.16
N LYS A 164 18.43 -28.82 -9.28
CA LYS A 164 18.38 -29.47 -10.59
C LYS A 164 19.74 -29.47 -11.28
N THR A 165 20.44 -28.34 -11.26
CA THR A 165 21.77 -28.20 -11.88
C THR A 165 22.85 -28.97 -11.12
N GLY A 166 22.74 -29.07 -9.80
CA GLY A 166 23.76 -29.69 -8.95
C GLY A 166 24.98 -28.79 -8.74
N THR A 167 26.09 -29.36 -8.29
CA THR A 167 27.30 -28.62 -7.88
C THR A 167 28.43 -28.61 -8.92
N GLN A 168 28.20 -29.25 -10.08
CA GLN A 168 29.20 -29.37 -11.16
C GLN A 168 29.37 -28.06 -11.93
N GLU A 169 28.27 -27.30 -12.09
CA GLU A 169 28.28 -25.99 -12.75
C GLU A 169 28.30 -24.87 -11.71
N ILE A 170 28.90 -23.73 -12.08
CA ILE A 170 28.91 -22.53 -11.23
C ILE A 170 27.45 -22.08 -11.02
N PRO A 171 26.96 -21.97 -9.77
CA PRO A 171 25.59 -21.54 -9.51
C PRO A 171 25.31 -20.17 -10.13
N SER A 172 24.28 -20.10 -10.98
CA SER A 172 23.85 -18.84 -11.60
C SER A 172 22.36 -18.59 -11.40
N VAL A 173 22.01 -17.35 -11.03
CA VAL A 173 20.60 -16.96 -10.85
C VAL A 173 20.08 -16.40 -12.15
N SER A 174 19.17 -17.12 -12.80
CA SER A 174 18.45 -16.65 -13.99
C SER A 174 17.69 -15.35 -13.70
N ASP A 175 17.56 -14.48 -14.70
CA ASP A 175 16.85 -13.21 -14.55
C ASP A 175 15.39 -13.39 -14.10
N ALA A 176 14.77 -14.50 -14.49
CA ALA A 176 13.43 -14.88 -14.05
C ALA A 176 13.32 -15.01 -12.52
N HIS A 177 14.40 -15.39 -11.83
CA HIS A 177 14.44 -15.60 -10.39
C HIS A 177 15.06 -14.42 -9.62
N ARG A 178 15.46 -13.35 -10.30
CA ARG A 178 16.02 -12.15 -9.65
C ARG A 178 14.90 -11.27 -9.09
N VAL A 179 15.24 -10.53 -8.03
CA VAL A 179 14.32 -9.59 -7.39
C VAL A 179 14.16 -8.31 -8.23
N ASN A 180 15.24 -7.86 -8.90
CA ASN A 180 15.35 -6.75 -9.87
C ASN A 180 14.08 -5.89 -10.06
N GLY A 181 13.87 -4.90 -9.17
CA GLY A 181 12.79 -3.91 -9.31
C GLY A 181 11.36 -4.44 -9.11
N ARG A 182 11.19 -5.72 -8.74
CA ARG A 182 9.87 -6.32 -8.47
C ARG A 182 9.35 -6.01 -7.07
N VAL A 183 10.22 -5.57 -6.17
CA VAL A 183 9.85 -5.04 -4.85
C VAL A 183 9.08 -3.76 -5.05
N LYS A 184 7.96 -3.64 -4.34
CA LYS A 184 7.16 -2.42 -4.34
C LYS A 184 7.66 -1.48 -3.25
N VAL A 185 7.74 -0.21 -3.59
CA VAL A 185 8.01 0.87 -2.63
C VAL A 185 6.71 1.17 -1.90
N VAL A 186 6.81 1.45 -0.60
CA VAL A 186 5.66 1.89 0.20
C VAL A 186 5.44 3.36 -0.07
N GLU A 187 4.21 3.74 -0.46
CA GLU A 187 3.83 5.14 -0.66
C GLU A 187 2.97 5.59 0.53
N LEU A 188 3.56 6.40 1.41
CA LEU A 188 2.89 6.86 2.62
C LEU A 188 2.21 8.21 2.39
N ALA A 189 1.01 8.34 2.96
CA ALA A 189 0.26 9.59 2.94
C ALA A 189 0.95 10.67 3.78
N SER A 190 1.55 10.29 4.91
CA SER A 190 2.31 11.22 5.76
C SER A 190 3.51 11.82 5.04
N ASP A 191 4.29 11.01 4.32
CA ASP A 191 5.45 11.48 3.55
C ASP A 191 5.01 12.47 2.45
N GLN A 192 3.93 12.14 1.74
CA GLN A 192 3.39 13.01 0.70
C GLN A 192 2.86 14.34 1.28
N LEU A 193 2.18 14.30 2.43
CA LEU A 193 1.73 15.51 3.13
C LEU A 193 2.90 16.38 3.59
N LEU A 194 3.97 15.78 4.12
CA LEU A 194 5.16 16.50 4.53
C LEU A 194 5.82 17.21 3.34
N LYS A 195 5.91 16.51 2.20
CA LYS A 195 6.47 17.07 0.97
C LYS A 195 5.63 18.25 0.47
N ILE A 196 4.31 18.10 0.37
CA ILE A 196 3.39 19.19 -0.02
C ILE A 196 3.52 20.38 0.93
N SER A 197 3.55 20.14 2.24
CA SER A 197 3.67 21.20 3.24
C SER A 197 5.00 21.96 3.12
N THR A 198 6.08 21.26 2.77
CA THR A 198 7.40 21.88 2.60
C THR A 198 7.39 22.78 1.37
N ASP A 199 6.94 22.26 0.23
CA ASP A 199 6.88 22.99 -1.03
C ASP A 199 5.99 24.24 -0.93
N LEU A 200 4.81 24.11 -0.32
CA LEU A 200 3.92 25.27 -0.09
C LEU A 200 4.55 26.30 0.84
N GLY A 201 5.30 25.86 1.83
CA GLY A 201 6.04 26.75 2.73
C GLY A 201 7.15 27.52 2.00
N ASP A 202 7.87 26.87 1.09
CA ASP A 202 8.88 27.51 0.23
C ASP A 202 8.25 28.53 -0.70
N ILE A 203 7.18 28.15 -1.41
CA ILE A 203 6.43 29.05 -2.30
C ILE A 203 5.94 30.28 -1.52
N ALA A 204 5.36 30.09 -0.34
CA ALA A 204 4.88 31.19 0.49
C ALA A 204 6.01 32.16 0.88
N ARG A 205 7.19 31.64 1.26
CA ARG A 205 8.37 32.45 1.57
C ARG A 205 8.84 33.26 0.36
N ASP A 206 8.88 32.64 -0.81
CA ASP A 206 9.30 33.31 -2.03
C ASP A 206 8.32 34.41 -2.45
N CYS A 207 7.01 34.17 -2.34
CA CYS A 207 6.00 35.20 -2.56
C CYS A 207 6.17 36.40 -1.62
N VAL A 208 6.48 36.16 -0.34
CA VAL A 208 6.72 37.23 0.64
C VAL A 208 7.98 38.03 0.28
N ARG A 209 9.08 37.35 -0.08
CA ARG A 209 10.34 38.01 -0.50
C ARG A 209 10.15 38.90 -1.72
N LEU A 210 9.46 38.40 -2.75
CA LEU A 210 9.18 39.16 -3.97
C LEU A 210 8.33 40.40 -3.68
N ARG A 211 7.35 40.30 -2.78
CA ARG A 211 6.54 41.45 -2.36
C ARG A 211 7.36 42.52 -1.63
N VAL A 212 8.26 42.13 -0.73
CA VAL A 212 9.13 43.07 -0.01
C VAL A 212 10.16 43.71 -0.95
N GLY A 213 10.71 42.94 -1.90
CA GLY A 213 11.65 43.43 -2.91
C GLY A 213 11.04 44.49 -3.83
N GLN A 214 9.76 44.39 -4.18
CA GLN A 214 9.03 45.41 -4.95
C GLN A 214 8.88 46.73 -4.18
N LEU A 215 8.57 46.67 -2.88
CA LEU A 215 8.41 47.87 -2.03
C LEU A 215 9.70 48.68 -1.85
N THR A 216 10.87 48.02 -1.90
CA THR A 216 12.19 48.69 -1.77
C THR A 216 12.68 49.36 -3.06
N VAL A 217 12.14 48.99 -4.23
CA VAL A 217 12.53 49.59 -5.51
C VAL A 217 11.71 50.85 -5.79
N ASP A 218 10.43 50.88 -5.38
CA ASP A 218 9.56 52.03 -5.59
C ASP A 218 9.88 53.23 -4.66
N SER A 219 10.69 53.03 -3.62
CA SER A 219 11.06 54.07 -2.64
C SER A 219 12.38 54.81 -2.93
N ASN A 220 13.12 54.43 -3.99
CA ASN A 220 14.38 55.06 -4.39
C ASN A 220 14.30 55.78 -5.77
N GLY A 221 13.09 55.98 -6.31
CA GLY A 221 12.84 56.58 -7.62
C GLY A 221 12.23 57.98 -7.57
N GLU A 222 12.79 58.89 -6.79
CA GLU A 222 12.54 60.33 -6.93
C GLU A 222 13.87 61.10 -6.79
N VAL A 223 14.46 61.49 -7.93
CA VAL A 223 15.12 62.78 -8.17
C VAL A 223 14.94 63.14 -9.65
#